data_AF-G0V0G0-F1
#
_entry.id   AF-G0V0G0-F1
#
_cell.length_a   1.000
_cell.length_b   1.000
_cell.length_c   1.000
_cell.angle_alpha   90.00
_cell.angle_beta   90.00
_cell.angle_gamma   90.00
#
_symmetry.space_group_name_H-M   'P 1'
#
loop_
_entity.id
_entity.type
_entity.pdbx_description
1 polymer ?
#
loop_
_entity_poly.entity_id
_entity_poly.type
_entity_poly.pdbx_seq_one_letter_code
_entity_poly.pdbx_strand_id
1 'polypeptide(L)'
;MNPAGSGVSAVYALAEEAQNAGAKAKPVPAFELYKGAREEELCCYRSMCRVLSMHSGGKLTKQQKRILEDMREELCVTEERAEAELAAAQEDILVKSVAASGVLKRRESFFDGVADVSLEAINTVEAAADDQGSLYIPQVKAARTEQMVGGVHARRVAQQKVSNQILLKNVERIGYDIKIASNKLLSSVSTVDQQACRQVLQQKRQQLLTMLKEFESSNIDISNGGSALPSEQVY
;
A
#
# COMPACT_ATOMS: atom_id res chain seq x y z
N MET A 1 -19.62 4.50 32.22
CA MET A 1 -20.06 3.14 31.87
C MET A 1 -19.45 2.82 30.51
N ASN A 2 -18.29 2.15 30.48
CA ASN A 2 -17.70 1.70 29.22
C ASN A 2 -18.34 0.37 28.81
N PRO A 3 -18.61 0.13 27.52
CA PRO A 3 -18.96 -1.20 27.07
C PRO A 3 -17.74 -2.07 27.35
N ALA A 4 -17.86 -3.00 28.30
CA ALA A 4 -16.80 -3.96 28.56
C ALA A 4 -16.54 -4.72 27.26
N GLY A 5 -15.35 -4.54 26.69
CA GLY A 5 -14.90 -5.34 25.55
C GLY A 5 -14.98 -6.82 25.90
N SER A 6 -15.16 -7.68 24.89
CA SER A 6 -15.16 -9.14 25.03
C SER A 6 -13.98 -9.71 24.24
N GLY A 7 -13.49 -10.90 24.62
CA GLY A 7 -12.30 -11.52 24.02
C GLY A 7 -11.00 -10.96 24.59
N VAL A 8 -9.98 -10.86 23.75
CA VAL A 8 -8.61 -10.46 24.16
C VAL A 8 -8.57 -9.15 24.96
N SER A 9 -9.34 -8.14 24.54
CA SER A 9 -9.40 -6.84 25.24
C SER A 9 -9.99 -6.94 26.66
N ALA A 10 -10.91 -7.87 26.90
CA ALA A 10 -11.51 -8.09 28.22
C ALA A 10 -10.49 -8.69 29.20
N VAL A 11 -9.67 -9.63 28.70
CA VAL A 11 -8.65 -10.32 29.48
C VAL A 11 -7.55 -9.36 29.90
N TYR A 12 -7.05 -8.54 28.98
CA TYR A 12 -6.01 -7.55 29.31
C TYR A 12 -6.52 -6.46 30.26
N ALA A 13 -7.74 -5.95 30.07
CA ALA A 13 -8.32 -4.96 30.97
C ALA A 13 -8.50 -5.50 32.39
N LEU A 14 -8.98 -6.74 32.53
CA LEU A 14 -9.13 -7.38 33.85
C LEU A 14 -7.78 -7.69 34.51
N ALA A 15 -6.76 -8.08 33.73
CA ALA A 15 -5.42 -8.31 34.24
C ALA A 15 -4.75 -7.00 34.71
N GLU A 16 -4.94 -5.90 33.97
CA GLU A 16 -4.47 -4.57 34.33
C GLU A 16 -5.18 -4.03 35.58
N GLU A 17 -6.50 -4.19 35.66
CA GLU A 17 -7.27 -3.86 36.88
C GLU A 17 -6.81 -4.68 38.08
N ALA A 18 -6.50 -5.97 37.90
CA ALA A 18 -6.00 -6.85 38.97
C ALA A 18 -4.58 -6.49 39.43
N GLN A 19 -3.70 -6.03 38.52
CA GLN A 19 -2.37 -5.55 38.88
C GLN A 19 -2.42 -4.22 39.64
N ASN A 20 -3.35 -3.34 39.29
CA ASN A 20 -3.50 -2.02 39.89
C ASN A 20 -4.31 -2.04 41.21
N ALA A 21 -5.21 -3.00 41.39
CA ALA A 21 -6.04 -3.13 42.59
C ALA A 21 -5.47 -4.20 43.55
N GLY A 22 -4.66 -3.78 44.52
CA GLY A 22 -3.98 -4.64 45.51
C GLY A 22 -4.87 -5.53 46.41
N ALA A 23 -6.18 -5.62 46.20
CA ALA A 23 -7.05 -6.54 46.92
C ALA A 23 -8.33 -6.86 46.13
N LYS A 24 -8.44 -8.12 45.67
CA LYS A 24 -9.59 -8.78 45.00
C LYS A 24 -9.64 -8.64 43.47
N ALA A 25 -8.71 -9.33 42.81
CA ALA A 25 -8.86 -9.69 41.40
C ALA A 25 -10.15 -10.52 41.22
N LYS A 26 -11.02 -10.10 40.30
CA LYS A 26 -12.17 -10.92 39.88
C LYS A 26 -11.65 -12.01 38.94
N PRO A 27 -12.10 -13.27 39.10
CA PRO A 27 -11.71 -14.32 38.17
C PRO A 27 -12.24 -14.01 36.78
N VAL A 28 -11.39 -14.12 35.76
CA VAL A 28 -11.81 -14.03 34.36
C VAL A 28 -12.64 -15.28 34.03
N PRO A 29 -13.86 -15.12 33.48
CA PRO A 29 -14.66 -16.28 33.07
C PRO A 29 -13.93 -17.14 32.04
N ALA A 30 -13.99 -18.46 32.18
CA ALA A 30 -13.30 -19.39 31.28
C ALA A 30 -13.71 -19.23 29.80
N PHE A 31 -14.95 -18.81 29.53
CA PHE A 31 -15.41 -18.56 28.16
C PHE A 31 -14.73 -17.35 27.52
N GLU A 32 -14.35 -16.32 28.29
CA GLU A 32 -13.60 -15.16 27.79
C GLU A 32 -12.15 -15.53 27.49
N LEU A 33 -11.54 -16.37 28.34
CA LEU A 33 -10.21 -16.93 28.09
C LEU A 33 -10.21 -17.79 26.82
N TYR A 34 -11.18 -18.69 26.68
CA TYR A 34 -11.33 -19.51 25.48
C TYR A 34 -11.57 -18.66 24.24
N LYS A 35 -12.45 -17.65 24.32
CA LYS A 35 -12.72 -16.74 23.20
C LYS A 35 -11.44 -16.01 22.77
N GLY A 36 -10.70 -15.44 23.71
CA GLY A 36 -9.43 -14.77 23.43
C GLY A 36 -8.41 -15.72 22.80
N ALA A 37 -8.24 -16.92 23.36
CA ALA A 37 -7.35 -17.94 22.79
C ALA A 37 -7.78 -18.35 21.37
N ARG A 38 -9.09 -18.55 21.14
CA ARG A 38 -9.61 -18.93 19.83
C ARG A 38 -9.42 -17.84 18.78
N GLU A 39 -9.52 -16.58 19.17
CA GLU A 39 -9.20 -15.44 18.31
C GLU A 39 -7.72 -15.44 17.90
N GLU A 40 -6.81 -15.69 18.85
CA GLU A 40 -5.36 -15.81 18.60
C GLU A 40 -5.03 -16.98 17.65
N GLU A 41 -5.61 -18.17 17.86
CA GLU A 41 -5.44 -19.34 16.98
C GLU A 41 -5.80 -19.01 15.52
N LEU A 42 -6.96 -18.38 15.31
CA LEU A 42 -7.43 -18.01 13.98
C LEU A 42 -6.57 -16.91 13.35
N CYS A 43 -6.14 -15.92 14.13
CA CYS A 43 -5.25 -14.86 13.69
C CYS A 43 -3.85 -15.39 13.32
N CYS A 44 -3.35 -16.36 14.08
CA CYS A 44 -2.10 -17.06 13.80
C CYS A 44 -2.19 -17.78 12.44
N TYR A 45 -3.20 -18.63 12.26
CA TYR A 45 -3.39 -19.39 11.03
C TYR A 45 -3.57 -18.47 9.80
N ARG A 46 -4.38 -17.41 9.93
CA ARG A 46 -4.53 -16.37 8.89
C ARG A 46 -3.19 -15.74 8.50
N SER A 47 -2.37 -15.38 9.48
CA SER A 47 -1.07 -14.76 9.25
C SER A 47 -0.11 -15.71 8.55
N MET A 48 -0.13 -17.00 8.91
CA MET A 48 0.63 -18.04 8.22
C MET A 48 0.23 -18.17 6.74
N CYS A 49 -1.07 -18.26 6.44
CA CYS A 49 -1.57 -18.31 5.06
C CYS A 49 -1.06 -17.14 4.22
N ARG A 50 -1.11 -15.92 4.78
CA ARG A 50 -0.62 -14.70 4.12
C ARG A 50 0.88 -14.76 3.86
N VAL A 51 1.70 -15.02 4.87
CA VAL A 51 3.16 -15.02 4.76
C VAL A 51 3.65 -16.10 3.79
N LEU A 52 3.10 -17.31 3.86
CA LEU A 52 3.47 -18.38 2.94
C LEU A 52 3.10 -18.02 1.50
N SER A 53 1.95 -17.37 1.29
CA SER A 53 1.52 -16.88 -0.01
C SER A 53 2.37 -15.73 -0.55
N MET A 54 2.88 -14.84 0.32
CA MET A 54 3.86 -13.79 -0.05
C MET A 54 5.16 -14.42 -0.60
N HIS A 55 5.62 -15.51 0.00
CA HIS A 55 6.83 -16.21 -0.41
C HIS A 55 6.65 -17.02 -1.70
N SER A 56 5.50 -17.65 -1.88
CA SER A 56 5.26 -18.60 -2.98
C SER A 56 4.43 -18.05 -4.14
N GLY A 57 3.93 -16.81 -4.04
CA GLY A 57 3.01 -16.21 -5.01
C GLY A 57 1.70 -17.00 -5.14
N GLY A 58 1.17 -17.50 -4.03
CA GLY A 58 -0.06 -18.32 -3.98
C GLY A 58 0.11 -19.78 -4.40
N LYS A 59 1.22 -20.16 -5.05
CA LYS A 59 1.54 -21.56 -5.38
C LYS A 59 2.37 -22.23 -4.29
N LEU A 60 1.70 -22.70 -3.24
CA LEU A 60 2.36 -23.30 -2.09
C LEU A 60 3.18 -24.55 -2.48
N THR A 61 4.40 -24.62 -1.96
CA THR A 61 5.26 -25.81 -2.05
C THR A 61 4.72 -26.96 -1.18
N LYS A 62 5.18 -28.19 -1.42
CA LYS A 62 4.81 -29.37 -0.61
C LYS A 62 5.09 -29.17 0.88
N GLN A 63 6.23 -28.54 1.22
CA GLN A 63 6.58 -28.27 2.60
C GLN A 63 5.62 -27.26 3.24
N GLN A 64 5.28 -26.19 2.52
CA GLN A 64 4.36 -25.17 3.04
C GLN A 64 2.95 -25.72 3.24
N LYS A 65 2.50 -26.63 2.37
CA LYS A 65 1.21 -27.33 2.56
C LYS A 65 1.21 -28.17 3.83
N ARG A 66 2.26 -28.95 4.07
CA ARG A 66 2.42 -29.73 5.31
C ARG A 66 2.41 -28.86 6.56
N ILE A 67 3.12 -27.73 6.53
CA ILE A 67 3.11 -26.77 7.64
C ILE A 67 1.67 -26.29 7.93
N LEU A 68 0.88 -25.97 6.90
CA LEU A 68 -0.52 -25.57 7.11
C LEU A 68 -1.40 -26.74 7.58
N GLU A 69 -1.16 -27.95 7.09
CA GLU A 69 -1.87 -29.16 7.54
C GLU A 69 -1.60 -29.44 9.03
N ASP A 70 -0.33 -29.42 9.43
CA ASP A 70 0.10 -29.64 10.83
C ASP A 70 -0.50 -28.55 11.74
N MET A 71 -0.40 -27.28 11.35
CA MET A 71 -0.95 -26.18 12.15
C MET A 71 -2.47 -26.14 12.19
N ARG A 72 -3.15 -26.65 11.17
CA ARG A 72 -4.61 -26.78 11.17
C ARG A 72 -5.04 -27.80 12.23
N GLU A 73 -4.31 -28.89 12.38
CA GLU A 73 -4.55 -29.91 13.41
C GLU A 73 -4.31 -29.32 14.82
N GLU A 74 -3.13 -28.74 15.05
CA GLU A 74 -2.74 -28.16 16.35
C GLU A 74 -3.72 -27.07 16.82
N LEU A 75 -4.12 -26.17 15.91
CA LEU A 75 -5.02 -25.06 16.21
C LEU A 75 -6.50 -25.43 16.06
N CYS A 76 -6.82 -26.71 15.82
CA CYS A 76 -8.19 -27.20 15.62
C CYS A 76 -9.00 -26.34 14.63
N VAL A 77 -8.39 -25.94 13.51
CA VAL A 77 -9.05 -25.13 12.47
C VAL A 77 -9.79 -26.07 11.53
N THR A 78 -11.08 -25.83 11.27
CA THR A 78 -11.84 -26.69 10.35
C THR A 78 -11.33 -26.54 8.92
N GLU A 79 -11.53 -27.58 8.10
CA GLU A 79 -11.08 -27.56 6.72
C GLU A 79 -11.72 -26.41 5.93
N GLU A 80 -13.03 -26.16 6.09
CA GLU A 80 -13.69 -25.06 5.37
C GLU A 80 -13.11 -23.70 5.78
N ARG A 81 -12.78 -23.52 7.06
CA ARG A 81 -12.16 -22.28 7.54
C ARG A 81 -10.74 -22.13 7.01
N ALA A 82 -9.97 -23.22 6.99
CA ALA A 82 -8.61 -23.22 6.49
C ALA A 82 -8.55 -22.84 5.00
N GLU A 83 -9.45 -23.40 4.19
CA GLU A 83 -9.59 -23.07 2.77
C GLU A 83 -9.98 -21.60 2.57
N ALA A 84 -10.92 -21.08 3.37
CA ALA A 84 -11.33 -19.69 3.31
C ALA A 84 -10.18 -18.71 3.63
N GLU A 85 -9.38 -19.00 4.66
CA GLU A 85 -8.22 -18.16 5.02
C GLU A 85 -7.14 -18.19 3.92
N LEU A 86 -6.90 -19.35 3.30
CA LEU A 86 -5.95 -19.47 2.21
C LEU A 86 -6.44 -18.72 0.95
N ALA A 87 -7.71 -18.85 0.60
CA ALA A 87 -8.30 -18.11 -0.52
C ALA A 87 -8.25 -16.59 -0.29
N ALA A 88 -8.61 -16.14 0.92
CA ALA A 88 -8.54 -14.73 1.29
C ALA A 88 -7.09 -14.20 1.23
N ALA A 89 -6.10 -14.98 1.68
CA ALA A 89 -4.70 -14.62 1.59
C ALA A 89 -4.21 -14.51 0.14
N GLN A 90 -4.67 -15.39 -0.76
CA GLN A 90 -4.30 -15.36 -2.17
C GLN A 90 -4.87 -14.16 -2.92
N GLU A 91 -6.03 -13.66 -2.50
CA GLU A 91 -6.68 -12.49 -3.10
C GLU A 91 -6.23 -11.14 -2.51
N ASP A 92 -5.56 -11.17 -1.36
CA ASP A 92 -5.11 -9.97 -0.65
C ASP A 92 -4.08 -9.15 -1.47
N ILE A 93 -4.36 -7.84 -1.58
CA ILE A 93 -3.58 -6.92 -2.40
C ILE A 93 -2.13 -6.79 -1.88
N LEU A 94 -1.94 -6.72 -0.57
CA LEU A 94 -0.61 -6.62 0.02
C LEU A 94 0.18 -7.91 -0.23
N VAL A 95 -0.45 -9.08 -0.02
CA VAL A 95 0.17 -10.39 -0.31
C VAL A 95 0.63 -10.48 -1.76
N LYS A 96 -0.27 -10.15 -2.71
CA LYS A 96 0.05 -10.14 -4.14
C LYS A 96 1.18 -9.16 -4.47
N SER A 97 1.16 -7.97 -3.88
CA SER A 97 2.16 -6.93 -4.14
C SER A 97 3.54 -7.33 -3.64
N VAL A 98 3.63 -7.90 -2.44
CA VAL A 98 4.89 -8.41 -1.87
C VAL A 98 5.42 -9.60 -2.69
N ALA A 99 4.54 -10.51 -3.09
CA ALA A 99 4.94 -11.62 -3.95
C ALA A 99 5.45 -11.14 -5.33
N ALA A 100 4.77 -10.17 -5.92
CA ALA A 100 5.12 -9.60 -7.22
C ALA A 100 6.43 -8.81 -7.18
N SER A 101 6.71 -8.12 -6.06
CA SER A 101 7.93 -7.35 -5.90
C SER A 101 9.16 -8.17 -5.62
N GLY A 102 8.99 -9.39 -5.11
CA GLY A 102 10.11 -10.25 -4.77
C GLY A 102 11.02 -9.62 -3.69
N VAL A 103 10.52 -8.64 -2.92
CA VAL A 103 11.28 -7.98 -1.85
C VAL A 103 11.79 -8.98 -0.82
N LEU A 104 11.00 -10.02 -0.52
CA LEU A 104 11.40 -11.10 0.40
C LEU A 104 12.50 -12.03 -0.15
N LYS A 105 12.86 -11.92 -1.44
CA LYS A 105 13.99 -12.64 -2.06
C LYS A 105 15.29 -11.83 -2.07
N ARG A 106 15.22 -10.53 -1.77
CA ARG A 106 16.36 -9.60 -1.74
C ARG A 106 16.53 -9.01 -0.35
N ARG A 107 16.33 -9.82 0.70
CA ARG A 107 16.33 -9.36 2.10
C ARG A 107 17.62 -8.64 2.46
N GLU A 108 18.74 -9.07 1.88
CA GLU A 108 20.06 -8.46 2.00
C GLU A 108 20.15 -7.03 1.43
N SER A 109 19.21 -6.64 0.58
CA SER A 109 19.13 -5.28 0.01
C SER A 109 18.35 -4.31 0.90
N PHE A 110 17.71 -4.81 1.96
CA PHE A 110 16.92 -4.01 2.91
C PHE A 110 17.61 -3.99 4.28
N PHE A 111 17.68 -2.82 4.89
CA PHE A 111 17.95 -2.70 6.32
C PHE A 111 16.60 -2.65 7.03
N ASP A 112 16.16 -3.80 7.57
CA ASP A 112 14.85 -3.92 8.22
C ASP A 112 14.87 -3.48 9.70
N GLY A 113 16.06 -3.28 10.29
CA GLY A 113 16.20 -2.98 11.71
C GLY A 113 15.80 -4.17 12.61
N VAL A 114 15.69 -5.38 12.06
CA VAL A 114 15.27 -6.62 12.75
C VAL A 114 16.32 -7.72 12.65
N ALA A 115 17.47 -7.49 11.99
CA ALA A 115 18.61 -8.40 12.05
C ALA A 115 19.13 -8.52 13.50
N ASP A 116 18.75 -9.61 14.17
CA ASP A 116 19.12 -10.03 15.54
C ASP A 116 19.13 -8.91 16.59
N VAL A 117 18.09 -8.08 16.59
CA VAL A 117 17.86 -7.12 17.67
C VAL A 117 17.27 -7.88 18.86
N SER A 118 17.98 -7.92 20.00
CA SER A 118 17.42 -8.48 21.23
C SER A 118 16.08 -7.78 21.53
N LEU A 119 15.12 -8.47 22.14
CA LEU A 119 13.80 -7.91 22.44
C LEU A 119 13.88 -6.55 23.18
N GLU A 120 14.97 -6.33 23.90
CA GLU A 120 15.29 -5.10 24.64
C GLU A 120 15.64 -3.90 23.75
N ALA A 121 16.15 -4.14 22.54
CA ALA A 121 16.62 -3.11 21.62
C ALA A 121 15.58 -2.68 20.58
N ILE A 122 14.38 -3.29 20.56
CA ILE A 122 13.25 -2.92 19.68
C ILE A 122 12.85 -1.44 19.84
N ASN A 123 13.09 -0.86 21.02
CA ASN A 123 12.74 0.54 21.31
C ASN A 123 13.83 1.56 20.87
N THR A 124 14.96 1.10 20.34
CA THR A 124 16.14 1.95 20.07
C THR A 124 16.66 1.92 18.63
N VAL A 125 16.03 1.17 17.71
CA VAL A 125 16.58 1.01 16.35
C VAL A 125 16.18 2.17 15.44
N GLU A 126 17.14 2.68 14.67
CA GLU A 126 16.96 3.65 13.59
C GLU A 126 15.87 3.17 12.59
N ALA A 127 15.07 4.12 12.10
CA ALA A 127 13.96 3.86 11.20
C ALA A 127 14.41 3.10 9.92
N ALA A 128 13.61 2.11 9.51
CA ALA A 128 13.84 1.33 8.30
C ALA A 128 14.06 2.22 7.05
N ALA A 129 15.05 1.88 6.22
CA ALA A 129 15.42 2.62 5.02
C ALA A 129 15.01 1.87 3.73
N ASP A 130 14.41 2.60 2.79
CA ASP A 130 13.87 2.09 1.52
C ASP A 130 14.96 1.74 0.49
N ASP A 131 14.82 0.60 -0.21
CA ASP A 131 15.74 0.13 -1.27
C ASP A 131 15.52 0.83 -2.62
N GLN A 132 14.54 1.74 -2.71
CA GLN A 132 14.13 2.44 -3.93
C GLN A 132 13.58 1.50 -5.02
N GLY A 133 13.28 0.24 -4.68
CA GLY A 133 12.73 -0.80 -5.55
C GLY A 133 11.21 -0.79 -5.62
N SER A 134 10.59 0.39 -5.71
CA SER A 134 9.14 0.55 -5.68
C SER A 134 8.44 -0.17 -6.84
N LEU A 135 7.43 -0.96 -6.51
CA LEU A 135 6.51 -1.54 -7.48
C LEU A 135 5.28 -0.65 -7.60
N TYR A 136 5.05 -0.11 -8.80
CA TYR A 136 3.83 0.62 -9.10
C TYR A 136 2.66 -0.36 -9.17
N ILE A 137 1.84 -0.42 -8.12
CA ILE A 137 0.57 -1.14 -8.14
C ILE A 137 -0.34 -0.39 -9.13
N PRO A 138 -0.80 -1.02 -10.23
CA PRO A 138 -1.78 -0.40 -11.11
C PRO A 138 -3.04 -0.14 -10.29
N GLN A 139 -3.53 1.10 -10.26
CA GLN A 139 -4.85 1.38 -9.71
C GLN A 139 -5.87 0.56 -10.49
N VAL A 140 -6.39 -0.50 -9.87
CA VAL A 140 -7.53 -1.24 -10.38
C VAL A 140 -8.69 -0.26 -10.36
N LYS A 141 -9.02 0.30 -11.54
CA LYS A 141 -10.25 1.07 -11.71
C LYS A 141 -11.39 0.17 -11.27
N ALA A 142 -12.07 0.54 -10.19
CA ALA A 142 -13.31 -0.08 -9.80
C ALA A 142 -14.23 -0.09 -11.04
N ALA A 143 -14.65 -1.28 -11.46
CA ALA A 143 -15.59 -1.42 -12.56
C ALA A 143 -16.90 -0.75 -12.12
N ARG A 144 -17.21 0.40 -12.72
CA ARG A 144 -18.49 1.07 -12.55
C ARG A 144 -19.51 0.25 -13.34
N THR A 145 -20.30 -0.55 -12.63
CA THR A 145 -21.47 -1.22 -13.19
C THR A 145 -22.47 -0.13 -13.57
N GLU A 146 -22.76 0.04 -14.87
CA GLU A 146 -24.10 0.39 -15.37
C GLU A 146 -24.19 0.30 -16.90
N GLN A 147 -25.07 -0.62 -17.33
CA GLN A 147 -25.94 -0.63 -18.51
C GLN A 147 -25.37 -0.57 -19.94
N MET A 148 -25.51 -1.70 -20.64
CA MET A 148 -25.60 -1.82 -22.09
C MET A 148 -26.78 -1.01 -22.64
N VAL A 149 -26.58 -0.17 -23.66
CA VAL A 149 -27.40 -0.09 -24.89
C VAL A 149 -26.60 0.54 -26.04
N GLY A 150 -26.61 -0.10 -27.21
CA GLY A 150 -26.75 0.57 -28.52
C GLY A 150 -25.48 1.14 -29.20
N GLY A 151 -25.21 0.65 -30.41
CA GLY A 151 -24.09 1.11 -31.26
C GLY A 151 -24.36 2.38 -32.08
N VAL A 152 -23.35 2.79 -32.84
CA VAL A 152 -23.34 3.20 -34.27
C VAL A 152 -22.00 3.89 -34.58
N HIS A 153 -21.44 3.60 -35.75
CA HIS A 153 -20.20 4.15 -36.31
C HIS A 153 -20.13 5.69 -36.36
N ALA A 154 -18.96 6.24 -36.02
CA ALA A 154 -18.53 7.55 -36.52
C ALA A 154 -17.00 7.59 -36.66
N ARG A 155 -16.55 8.10 -37.82
CA ARG A 155 -15.16 8.17 -38.31
C ARG A 155 -14.68 9.63 -38.20
N ARG A 156 -13.37 9.84 -38.01
CA ARG A 156 -12.58 11.11 -37.92
C ARG A 156 -12.59 11.74 -36.51
N VAL A 157 -11.52 12.32 -35.96
CA VAL A 157 -10.37 13.07 -36.46
C VAL A 157 -9.18 12.80 -35.51
N ALA A 158 -7.96 12.63 -36.03
CA ALA A 158 -6.75 12.50 -35.20
C ALA A 158 -6.28 13.88 -34.71
N GLN A 159 -6.69 14.27 -33.50
CA GLN A 159 -6.02 15.33 -32.75
C GLN A 159 -4.74 14.78 -32.14
N GLN A 160 -3.61 15.47 -32.38
CA GLN A 160 -2.29 15.16 -31.83
C GLN A 160 -2.33 15.23 -30.30
N LYS A 161 -2.64 14.10 -29.67
CA LYS A 161 -2.29 13.85 -28.27
C LYS A 161 -0.77 13.76 -28.23
N VAL A 162 -0.10 14.71 -27.58
CA VAL A 162 1.25 14.45 -27.04
C VAL A 162 1.08 13.20 -26.19
N SER A 163 1.60 12.08 -26.67
CA SER A 163 1.41 10.79 -26.02
C SER A 163 1.83 10.92 -24.56
N ASN A 164 1.00 10.47 -23.63
CA ASN A 164 1.32 10.48 -22.19
C ASN A 164 2.70 9.85 -21.92
N GLN A 165 3.20 8.98 -22.82
CA GLN A 165 4.56 8.43 -22.77
C GLN A 165 5.67 9.47 -23.00
N ILE A 166 5.46 10.47 -23.85
CA ILE A 166 6.42 11.56 -24.10
C ILE A 166 6.45 12.49 -22.90
N LEU A 167 5.28 12.80 -22.32
CA LEU A 167 5.19 13.59 -21.09
C LEU A 167 5.93 12.91 -19.94
N LEU A 168 5.71 11.60 -19.75
CA LEU A 168 6.37 10.82 -18.71
C LEU A 168 7.89 10.83 -18.87
N LYS A 169 8.40 10.57 -20.08
CA LYS A 169 9.84 10.61 -20.37
C LYS A 169 10.46 11.98 -20.09
N ASN A 170 9.74 13.07 -20.38
CA ASN A 170 10.22 14.42 -20.09
C ASN A 170 10.26 14.70 -18.59
N VAL A 171 9.26 14.24 -17.83
CA VAL A 171 9.24 14.36 -16.36
C VAL A 171 10.36 13.54 -15.72
N GLU A 172 10.57 12.29 -16.16
CA GLU A 172 11.66 11.43 -15.70
C GLU A 172 13.03 12.06 -15.95
N ARG A 173 13.24 12.62 -17.15
CA ARG A 173 14.47 13.32 -17.50
C ARG A 173 14.70 14.55 -16.61
N ILE A 174 13.67 15.34 -16.36
CA ILE A 174 13.77 16.50 -15.45
C ILE A 174 14.08 16.04 -14.02
N GLY A 175 13.45 14.97 -13.55
CA GLY A 175 13.73 14.37 -12.24
C GLY A 175 15.18 13.91 -12.10
N TYR A 176 15.73 13.29 -13.14
CA TYR A 176 17.14 12.90 -13.19
C TYR A 176 18.09 14.11 -13.11
N ASP A 177 17.81 15.16 -13.87
CA ASP A 177 18.62 16.39 -13.84
C ASP A 177 18.56 17.09 -12.47
N ILE A 178 17.39 17.10 -11.81
CA ILE A 178 17.22 17.61 -10.44
C ILE A 178 18.06 16.79 -9.47
N LYS A 179 18.04 15.45 -9.57
CA LYS A 179 18.84 14.58 -8.71
C LYS A 179 20.33 14.89 -8.83
N ILE A 180 20.84 15.04 -10.06
CA ILE A 180 22.24 15.40 -10.28
C ILE A 180 22.56 16.77 -9.70
N ALA A 181 21.74 17.79 -9.98
CA ALA A 181 21.99 19.15 -9.53
C ALA A 181 21.92 19.28 -7.99
N SER A 182 20.99 18.58 -7.34
CA SER A 182 20.87 18.54 -5.88
C SER A 182 22.05 17.83 -5.23
N ASN A 183 22.50 16.71 -5.78
CA ASN A 183 23.68 16.00 -5.25
C ASN A 183 24.95 16.84 -5.42
N LYS A 184 25.10 17.55 -6.53
CA LYS A 184 26.21 18.49 -6.74
C LYS A 184 26.13 19.70 -5.80
N LEU A 185 24.94 20.19 -5.51
CA LEU A 185 24.73 21.28 -4.56
C LEU A 185 25.14 20.88 -3.13
N LEU A 186 24.77 19.67 -2.70
CA LEU A 186 25.09 19.15 -1.36
C LEU A 186 26.57 18.82 -1.17
N SER A 187 27.27 18.47 -2.25
CA SER A 187 28.70 18.11 -2.23
C SER A 187 29.63 19.28 -2.59
N SER A 188 29.11 20.40 -3.08
CA SER A 188 29.95 21.52 -3.49
C SER A 188 30.33 22.44 -2.32
N VAL A 189 31.62 22.70 -2.20
CA VAL A 189 32.23 23.61 -1.21
C VAL A 189 32.33 25.04 -1.75
N SER A 190 32.21 25.23 -3.08
CA SER A 190 32.34 26.52 -3.76
C SER A 190 30.98 27.25 -3.83
N THR A 191 30.96 28.50 -3.38
CA THR A 191 29.74 29.34 -3.41
C THR A 191 29.24 29.60 -4.84
N VAL A 192 30.15 29.65 -5.82
CA VAL A 192 29.82 29.83 -7.25
C VAL A 192 29.10 28.59 -7.81
N ASP A 193 29.60 27.40 -7.48
CA ASP A 193 29.02 26.14 -7.93
C ASP A 193 27.67 25.87 -7.24
N GLN A 194 27.54 26.24 -5.97
CA GLN A 194 26.26 26.19 -5.27
C GLN A 194 25.23 27.12 -5.92
N GLN A 195 25.64 28.33 -6.33
CA GLN A 195 24.76 29.27 -7.00
C GLN A 195 24.34 28.78 -8.41
N ALA A 196 25.27 28.20 -9.17
CA ALA A 196 24.98 27.58 -10.46
C ALA A 196 24.00 26.40 -10.31
N CYS A 197 24.18 25.53 -9.31
CA CYS A 197 23.26 24.42 -9.05
C CYS A 197 21.86 24.93 -8.64
N ARG A 198 21.78 25.99 -7.82
CA ARG A 198 20.49 26.62 -7.47
C ARG A 198 19.77 27.20 -8.68
N GLN A 199 20.48 27.82 -9.61
CA GLN A 199 19.89 28.33 -10.86
C GLN A 199 19.33 27.21 -11.73
N VAL A 200 20.07 26.10 -11.86
CA VAL A 200 19.58 24.90 -12.58
C VAL A 200 18.31 24.35 -11.94
N LEU A 201 18.27 24.22 -10.61
CA LEU A 201 17.08 23.74 -9.90
C LEU A 201 15.88 24.67 -10.08
N GLN A 202 16.09 25.99 -10.05
CA GLN A 202 15.03 26.97 -10.32
C GLN A 202 14.52 26.88 -11.76
N GLN A 203 15.41 26.71 -12.73
CA GLN A 203 15.03 26.53 -14.14
C GLN A 203 14.19 25.25 -14.32
N LYS A 204 14.59 24.13 -13.70
CA LYS A 204 13.83 22.87 -13.77
C LYS A 204 12.47 22.97 -13.08
N ARG A 205 12.38 23.68 -11.95
CA ARG A 205 11.10 23.99 -11.30
C ARG A 205 10.18 24.77 -12.25
N GLN A 206 10.70 25.80 -12.92
CA GLN A 206 9.91 26.58 -13.87
C GLN A 206 9.44 25.72 -15.05
N GLN A 207 10.30 24.83 -15.55
CA GLN A 207 9.96 23.91 -16.63
C GLN A 207 8.81 22.96 -16.24
N LEU A 208 8.82 22.41 -15.02
CA LEU A 208 7.72 21.57 -14.51
C LEU A 208 6.41 22.35 -14.34
N LEU A 209 6.48 23.60 -13.87
CA LEU A 209 5.29 24.46 -13.74
C LEU A 209 4.67 24.80 -15.10
N THR A 210 5.49 25.06 -16.12
CA THR A 210 4.98 25.27 -17.48
C THR A 210 4.31 24.01 -18.03
N MET A 211 4.92 22.84 -17.86
CA MET A 211 4.34 21.55 -18.29
C MET A 211 3.03 21.23 -17.55
N LEU A 212 2.94 21.56 -16.26
CA LEU A 212 1.70 21.42 -15.48
C LEU A 212 0.59 22.30 -16.06
N LYS A 213 0.91 23.57 -16.35
CA LYS A 213 -0.05 24.52 -16.95
C LYS A 213 -0.53 24.08 -18.33
N GLU A 214 0.37 23.55 -19.17
CA GLU A 214 0.03 23.01 -20.49
C GLU A 214 -0.89 21.78 -20.38
N PHE A 215 -0.65 20.92 -19.40
CA PHE A 215 -1.48 19.75 -19.14
C PHE A 215 -2.88 20.12 -18.60
N GLU A 216 -2.96 21.08 -17.67
CA GLU A 216 -4.22 21.59 -17.13
C GLU A 216 -5.04 22.32 -18.21
N SER A 217 -4.38 23.14 -19.05
CA SER A 217 -5.03 23.87 -20.15
C SER A 217 -5.56 22.91 -21.22
N SER A 218 -4.86 21.80 -21.49
CA SER A 218 -5.30 20.74 -22.42
C SER A 218 -6.53 19.95 -21.93
N ASN A 219 -6.85 20.00 -20.62
CA ASN A 219 -8.03 19.33 -20.05
C ASN A 219 -9.27 20.24 -19.99
N ILE A 220 -9.11 21.57 -20.03
CA ILE A 220 -10.22 22.54 -19.91
C ILE A 220 -11.00 22.67 -21.23
N ASP A 221 -10.37 22.44 -22.39
CA ASP A 221 -11.03 22.50 -23.71
C ASP A 221 -12.03 21.36 -23.96
N ILE A 222 -12.13 20.37 -23.07
CA ILE A 222 -13.10 19.26 -23.16
C ILE A 222 -14.42 19.61 -22.43
N SER A 223 -14.45 20.67 -21.62
CA SER A 223 -15.62 21.06 -20.81
C SER A 223 -16.46 22.23 -21.33
N ASN A 224 -16.14 22.81 -22.50
CA ASN A 224 -16.96 23.87 -23.11
C ASN A 224 -18.00 23.33 -24.11
N GLY A 225 -18.80 22.36 -23.66
CA GLY A 225 -20.10 22.04 -24.26
C GLY A 225 -21.15 23.02 -23.75
N GLY A 226 -21.06 24.27 -24.19
CA GLY A 226 -22.01 25.33 -23.84
C GLY A 226 -23.44 24.95 -24.24
N SER A 227 -24.27 24.68 -23.25
CA SER A 227 -25.71 24.53 -23.39
C SER A 227 -26.31 25.88 -23.78
N ALA A 228 -26.46 26.13 -25.08
CA ALA A 228 -27.27 27.22 -25.59
C ALA A 228 -28.76 26.85 -25.41
N LEU A 229 -29.40 27.46 -24.42
CA LEU A 229 -30.86 27.46 -24.29
C LEU A 229 -31.46 28.30 -25.43
N PRO A 230 -32.43 27.77 -26.22
CA PRO A 230 -33.13 28.58 -27.20
C PRO A 230 -34.14 29.49 -26.48
N SER A 231 -34.02 30.79 -26.74
CA SER A 231 -34.97 31.83 -26.33
C SER A 231 -36.33 31.63 -27.03
N GLU A 232 -37.39 31.50 -26.22
CA GLU A 232 -38.78 31.60 -26.67
C GLU A 232 -39.06 33.02 -27.18
N GLN A 233 -39.43 33.13 -28.46
CA GLN A 233 -40.17 34.28 -28.99
C GLN A 233 -41.66 33.93 -28.95
N VAL A 234 -42.40 34.69 -28.13
CA VAL A 234 -43.86 34.75 -28.15
C VAL A 234 -44.27 35.64 -29.32
N TYR A 235 -45.08 35.07 -30.23
CA TYR A 235 -46.04 35.80 -31.04
C TYR A 235 -47.44 35.45 -30.55
#